data_AF-A1RS96-F1
#
_entry.id   AF-A1RS96-F1
#
_cell.length_a   1.000
_cell.length_b   1.000
_cell.length_c   1.000
_cell.angle_alpha   90.00
_cell.angle_beta   90.00
_cell.angle_gamma   90.00
#
_symmetry.space_group_name_H-M   'P 1'
#
loop_
_entity.id
_entity.type
_entity.pdbx_description
1 polymer ?
#
loop_
_entity_poly.entity_id
_entity_poly.type
_entity_poly.pdbx_seq_one_letter_code
_entity_poly.pdbx_strand_id
1 'polypeptide(L)'
;MVNVLEEKVRSLNKLRVYMLIESTSSDIGREIGNFFSEALIRPVEVRAGGIHIALSFLWSLLSRVARQLEEVGEQVIDIEFDHGKTTVVTKSGYAINIVIKVKQNQYVSEIEGFVDVEESPFKIEDF
;
A
#
# COMPACT_ATOMS: atom_id res chain seq x y z
N MET A 1 -20.04 -15.68 -14.93
CA MET A 1 -19.15 -14.49 -14.95
C MET A 1 -18.68 -14.06 -13.56
N VAL A 2 -19.33 -14.46 -12.46
CA VAL A 2 -18.93 -14.12 -11.07
C VAL A 2 -17.54 -14.64 -10.67
N ASN A 3 -17.08 -15.78 -11.20
CA ASN A 3 -15.78 -16.38 -10.82
C ASN A 3 -14.52 -15.58 -11.23
N VAL A 4 -14.53 -14.87 -12.37
CA VAL A 4 -13.30 -14.23 -12.88
C VAL A 4 -12.96 -12.96 -12.09
N LEU A 5 -13.99 -12.22 -11.68
CA LEU A 5 -13.85 -11.01 -10.88
C LEU A 5 -13.29 -11.35 -9.50
N GLU A 6 -13.89 -12.34 -8.82
CA GLU A 6 -13.46 -12.77 -7.50
C GLU A 6 -12.01 -13.28 -7.51
N GLU A 7 -11.63 -14.11 -8.48
CA GLU A 7 -10.25 -14.59 -8.62
C GLU A 7 -9.25 -13.45 -8.81
N LYS A 8 -9.58 -12.45 -9.64
CA LYS A 8 -8.70 -11.31 -9.91
C LYS A 8 -8.62 -10.34 -8.73
N VAL A 9 -9.73 -10.04 -8.06
CA VAL A 9 -9.75 -9.18 -6.87
C VAL A 9 -8.99 -9.86 -5.72
N ARG A 10 -9.21 -11.16 -5.49
CA ARG A 10 -8.42 -11.91 -4.50
C ARG A 10 -6.93 -11.94 -4.85
N SER A 11 -6.56 -11.94 -6.13
CA SER A 11 -5.14 -11.95 -6.53
C SER A 11 -4.36 -10.69 -6.12
N LEU A 12 -5.05 -9.58 -5.80
CA LEU A 12 -4.44 -8.36 -5.27
C LEU A 12 -3.68 -8.62 -3.97
N ASN A 13 -4.12 -9.59 -3.15
CA ASN A 13 -3.47 -9.95 -1.89
C ASN A 13 -2.02 -10.47 -2.03
N LYS A 14 -1.60 -10.76 -3.27
CA LYS A 14 -0.24 -11.18 -3.61
C LYS A 14 0.71 -10.00 -3.77
N LEU A 15 0.19 -8.76 -3.88
CA LEU A 15 1.01 -7.57 -3.98
C LEU A 15 1.67 -7.28 -2.63
N ARG A 16 2.99 -7.46 -2.59
CA ARG A 16 3.81 -7.23 -1.40
C ARG A 16 5.12 -6.58 -1.79
N VAL A 17 5.63 -5.74 -0.90
CA VAL A 17 6.94 -5.13 -1.01
C VAL A 17 7.61 -5.20 0.35
N TYR A 18 8.86 -5.65 0.33
CA TYR A 18 9.69 -5.79 1.51
C TYR A 18 10.96 -4.97 1.35
N MET A 19 11.33 -4.25 2.41
CA MET A 19 12.59 -3.53 2.50
C MET A 19 13.26 -3.83 3.85
N LEU A 20 14.53 -4.18 3.78
CA LEU A 20 15.39 -4.40 4.95
C LEU A 20 16.53 -3.41 4.90
N ILE A 21 16.73 -2.67 6.00
CA ILE A 21 17.82 -1.71 6.15
C ILE A 21 18.66 -2.16 7.35
N GLU A 22 19.94 -2.39 7.11
CA GLU A 22 20.93 -2.74 8.13
C GLU A 22 21.99 -1.63 8.24
N SER A 23 22.32 -1.25 9.47
CA SER A 23 23.38 -0.28 9.74
C SER A 23 24.15 -0.66 10.98
N THR A 24 25.47 -0.48 10.94
CA THR A 24 26.37 -0.63 12.10
C THR A 24 26.30 0.57 13.05
N SER A 25 25.74 1.70 12.59
CA SER A 25 25.40 2.86 13.41
C SER A 25 23.89 2.89 13.67
N SER A 26 23.50 2.86 14.95
CA SER A 26 22.10 2.83 15.38
C SER A 26 21.31 4.07 14.99
N ASP A 27 21.96 5.23 14.96
CA ASP A 27 21.31 6.51 14.68
C ASP A 27 21.00 6.64 13.19
N ILE A 28 21.96 6.27 12.34
CA ILE A 28 21.80 6.23 10.88
C ILE A 28 20.75 5.20 10.48
N GLY A 29 20.77 4.01 11.08
CA GLY A 29 19.78 2.97 10.81
C GLY A 29 18.36 3.41 11.15
N ARG A 30 18.20 4.20 12.21
CA ARG A 30 16.91 4.76 12.62
C ARG A 30 16.41 5.84 11.67
N GLU A 31 17.27 6.79 11.30
CA GLU A 31 16.91 7.87 10.38
C GLU A 31 16.52 7.33 9.00
N ILE A 32 17.29 6.38 8.46
CA ILE A 32 16.98 5.74 7.17
C ILE A 32 15.67 4.96 7.27
N GLY A 33 15.45 4.19 8.35
CA GLY A 33 14.19 3.48 8.58
C GLY A 33 12.98 4.41 8.62
N ASN A 34 13.08 5.53 9.36
CA ASN A 34 12.03 6.54 9.45
C ASN A 34 11.77 7.22 8.10
N PHE A 35 12.84 7.56 7.38
CA PHE A 35 12.75 8.16 6.06
C PHE A 35 11.98 7.28 5.08
N PHE A 36 12.36 6.00 4.97
CA PHE A 36 11.70 5.07 4.07
C PHE A 36 10.28 4.72 4.53
N SER A 37 10.04 4.58 5.84
CA SER A 37 8.68 4.43 6.38
C SER A 37 7.77 5.57 5.93
N GLU A 38 8.21 6.81 6.12
CA GLU A 38 7.47 8.01 5.70
C GLU A 38 7.26 8.07 4.19
N ALA A 39 8.29 7.76 3.40
CA ALA A 39 8.25 7.70 1.94
C ALA A 39 7.33 6.61 1.38
N LEU A 40 7.11 5.56 2.17
CA LEU A 40 6.19 4.49 1.81
C LEU A 40 4.74 4.94 2.08
N ILE A 41 4.49 5.63 3.18
CA ILE A 41 3.15 6.09 3.63
C ILE A 41 2.66 7.29 2.81
N ARG A 42 3.54 8.25 2.52
CA ARG A 42 3.22 9.46 1.76
C ARG A 42 4.34 9.77 0.77
N PRO A 43 4.05 10.53 -0.32
CA PRO A 43 5.11 11.01 -1.20
C PRO A 43 6.13 11.81 -0.40
N VAL A 44 7.40 11.42 -0.49
CA VAL A 44 8.51 12.14 0.14
C VAL A 44 9.46 12.62 -0.94
N GLU A 45 9.78 13.91 -0.89
CA GLU A 45 10.81 14.55 -1.72
C GLU A 45 11.98 14.99 -0.83
N VAL A 46 13.19 14.54 -1.17
CA VAL A 46 14.42 15.00 -0.53
C VAL A 46 15.30 15.73 -1.52
N ARG A 47 15.81 16.87 -1.06
CA ARG A 47 16.80 17.68 -1.77
C ARG A 47 18.04 17.81 -0.88
N ALA A 48 19.13 17.16 -1.29
CA ALA A 48 20.40 17.27 -0.59
C ALA A 48 21.57 17.26 -1.60
N GLY A 49 22.44 18.26 -1.54
CA GLY A 49 23.71 18.28 -2.30
C GLY A 49 23.59 18.11 -3.82
N GLY A 50 22.47 18.54 -4.44
CA GLY A 50 22.23 18.35 -5.88
C GLY A 50 21.52 17.05 -6.26
N ILE A 51 21.19 16.20 -5.29
CA ILE A 51 20.41 14.98 -5.50
C ILE A 51 18.94 15.27 -5.19
N HIS A 52 18.06 14.84 -6.10
CA HIS A 52 16.60 14.88 -5.94
C HIS A 52 16.06 13.45 -5.88
N ILE A 53 15.52 13.05 -4.73
CA ILE A 53 14.92 11.73 -4.54
C ILE A 53 13.43 11.94 -4.25
N ALA A 54 12.56 11.36 -5.08
CA ALA A 54 11.13 11.30 -4.87
C ALA A 54 10.69 9.84 -4.74
N LEU A 55 9.97 9.51 -3.67
CA LEU A 55 9.47 8.17 -3.36
C LEU A 55 7.98 8.24 -3.02
N SER A 56 7.14 7.45 -3.69
CA SER A 56 5.68 7.50 -3.55
C SER A 56 5.07 6.10 -3.60
N PHE A 57 5.27 5.33 -2.53
CA PHE A 57 5.04 3.88 -2.59
C PHE A 57 3.58 3.46 -2.43
N LEU A 58 2.89 3.99 -1.42
CA LEU A 58 1.45 3.83 -1.24
C LEU A 58 0.71 4.22 -2.54
N TRP A 59 1.13 5.32 -3.17
CA TRP A 59 0.57 5.79 -4.42
C TRP A 59 0.82 4.82 -5.59
N SER A 60 1.99 4.19 -5.63
CA SER A 60 2.33 3.19 -6.66
C SER A 60 1.49 1.93 -6.51
N LEU A 61 1.27 1.47 -5.27
CA LEU A 61 0.39 0.34 -4.97
C LEU A 61 -1.07 0.68 -5.26
N LEU A 62 -1.54 1.85 -4.83
CA LEU A 62 -2.89 2.33 -5.09
C LEU A 62 -3.16 2.45 -6.60
N SER A 63 -2.23 3.01 -7.36
CA SER A 63 -2.33 3.10 -8.82
C SER A 63 -2.41 1.71 -9.47
N ARG A 64 -1.65 0.74 -8.95
CA ARG A 64 -1.68 -0.64 -9.45
C ARG A 64 -3.00 -1.35 -9.11
N VAL A 65 -3.52 -1.15 -7.90
CA VAL A 65 -4.83 -1.64 -7.47
C VAL A 65 -5.93 -1.03 -8.35
N ALA A 66 -5.95 0.30 -8.51
CA ALA A 66 -6.94 1.00 -9.33
C ALA A 66 -6.96 0.50 -10.78
N ARG A 67 -5.78 0.32 -11.39
CA ARG A 67 -5.67 -0.23 -12.75
C ARG A 67 -6.20 -1.66 -12.86
N GLN A 68 -5.92 -2.51 -11.87
CA GLN A 68 -6.43 -3.88 -11.90
C GLN A 68 -7.95 -3.96 -11.68
N LEU A 69 -8.52 -3.05 -10.88
CA LEU A 69 -9.98 -2.90 -10.74
C LEU A 69 -10.63 -2.43 -12.05
N GLU A 70 -10.04 -1.44 -12.70
CA GLU A 70 -10.50 -0.95 -14.00
C GLU A 70 -10.46 -2.06 -15.07
N GLU A 71 -9.37 -2.83 -15.14
CA GLU A 71 -9.21 -3.96 -16.07
C GLU A 71 -10.25 -5.08 -15.90
N VAL A 72 -10.92 -5.14 -14.74
CA VAL A 72 -12.00 -6.11 -14.47
C VAL A 72 -13.40 -5.48 -14.49
N GLY A 73 -13.50 -4.19 -14.81
CA GLY A 73 -14.77 -3.46 -14.83
C GLY A 73 -15.35 -3.18 -13.44
N GLU A 74 -14.53 -3.27 -12.39
CA GLU A 74 -14.94 -2.98 -11.03
C GLU A 74 -14.88 -1.46 -10.77
N GLN A 75 -15.90 -0.92 -10.10
CA GLN A 75 -16.00 0.51 -9.80
C GLN A 75 -15.59 0.78 -8.36
N VAL A 76 -14.77 1.81 -8.17
CA VAL A 76 -14.45 2.33 -6.83
C VAL A 76 -15.55 3.27 -6.38
N ILE A 77 -16.12 3.02 -5.20
CA ILE A 77 -17.14 3.87 -4.57
C ILE A 77 -16.48 4.87 -3.64
N ASP A 78 -15.49 4.42 -2.86
CA ASP A 78 -14.86 5.28 -1.86
C ASP A 78 -13.38 4.91 -1.65
N ILE A 79 -12.60 5.90 -1.21
CA ILE A 79 -11.21 5.74 -0.83
C ILE A 79 -10.97 6.48 0.48
N GLU A 80 -10.63 5.73 1.53
CA GLU A 80 -10.26 6.27 2.83
C GLU A 80 -8.75 6.23 3.01
N PHE A 81 -8.17 7.35 3.45
CA PHE A 81 -6.76 7.48 3.75
C PHE A 81 -6.55 7.60 5.26
N ASP A 82 -5.76 6.70 5.83
CA ASP A 82 -5.33 6.72 7.23
C ASP A 82 -3.80 6.56 7.33
N HIS A 83 -3.23 6.78 8.51
CA HIS A 83 -1.78 6.66 8.74
C HIS A 83 -1.30 5.23 8.46
N GLY A 84 -0.59 5.05 7.34
CA GLY A 84 -0.04 3.77 6.91
C GLY A 84 -1.07 2.76 6.41
N LYS A 85 -2.31 3.19 6.19
CA LYS A 85 -3.38 2.36 5.63
C LYS A 85 -4.21 3.16 4.61
N THR A 86 -4.53 2.56 3.47
CA THR A 86 -5.52 3.09 2.53
C THR A 86 -6.54 2.02 2.25
N THR A 87 -7.81 2.34 2.38
CA THR A 87 -8.91 1.42 2.10
C THR A 87 -9.65 1.87 0.86
N VAL A 88 -9.77 0.98 -0.12
CA VAL A 88 -10.55 1.19 -1.34
C VAL A 88 -11.80 0.33 -1.24
N VAL A 89 -12.97 0.96 -1.32
CA VAL A 89 -14.26 0.28 -1.30
C VAL A 89 -14.81 0.20 -2.72
N THR A 90 -15.20 -1.00 -3.15
CA THR A 90 -15.71 -1.24 -4.50
C THR A 90 -17.22 -1.46 -4.52
N LYS A 91 -17.83 -1.28 -5.69
CA LYS A 91 -19.28 -1.46 -5.90
C LYS A 91 -19.78 -2.87 -5.63
N SER A 92 -18.98 -3.87 -6.01
CA SER A 92 -19.27 -5.27 -5.72
C SER A 92 -19.14 -5.64 -4.23
N GLY A 93 -18.81 -4.68 -3.36
CA GLY A 93 -18.70 -4.90 -1.92
C GLY A 93 -17.37 -5.49 -1.50
N TYR A 94 -16.26 -5.12 -2.12
CA TYR A 94 -14.93 -5.46 -1.61
C TYR A 94 -14.30 -4.28 -0.88
N ALA A 95 -13.65 -4.56 0.25
CA ALA A 95 -12.77 -3.63 0.95
C ALA A 95 -11.32 -4.07 0.70
N ILE A 96 -10.58 -3.26 -0.06
CA ILE A 96 -9.19 -3.52 -0.41
C ILE A 96 -8.31 -2.60 0.45
N ASN A 97 -7.63 -3.19 1.41
CA ASN A 97 -6.77 -2.53 2.38
C ASN A 97 -5.31 -2.58 1.88
N ILE A 98 -4.72 -1.43 1.58
CA ILE A 98 -3.27 -1.28 1.33
C ILE A 98 -2.65 -0.88 2.67
N VAL A 99 -1.79 -1.73 3.23
CA VAL A 99 -1.25 -1.56 4.59
C VAL A 99 0.27 -1.51 4.54
N ILE A 100 0.86 -0.59 5.31
CA ILE A 100 2.31 -0.46 5.49
C ILE A 100 2.63 -0.70 6.97
N LYS A 101 3.44 -1.72 7.23
CA LYS A 101 3.93 -2.07 8.57
C LYS A 101 5.42 -1.78 8.66
N VAL A 102 5.83 -1.21 9.79
CA VAL A 102 7.22 -0.88 10.09
C VAL A 102 7.55 -1.57 11.41
N LYS A 103 8.61 -2.36 11.42
CA LYS A 103 9.20 -2.94 12.63
C LYS A 103 10.62 -2.46 12.75
N GLN A 104 11.02 -2.04 13.94
CA GLN A 104 12.33 -1.45 14.15
C GLN A 104 12.98 -1.96 15.45
N ASN A 105 14.27 -2.24 15.37
CA ASN A 105 15.14 -2.44 16.51
C ASN A 105 16.38 -1.52 16.42
N GLN A 106 17.38 -1.71 17.28
CA GLN A 106 18.57 -0.84 17.33
C GLN A 106 19.43 -0.84 16.05
N TYR A 107 19.34 -1.86 15.21
CA TYR A 107 20.26 -2.07 14.08
C TYR A 107 19.55 -2.35 12.75
N VAL A 108 18.28 -2.76 12.83
CA VAL A 108 17.50 -3.24 11.70
C VAL A 108 16.15 -2.53 11.68
N SER A 109 15.79 -2.02 10.51
CA SER A 109 14.42 -1.58 10.20
C SER A 109 13.85 -2.47 9.10
N GLU A 110 12.72 -3.11 9.39
CA GLU A 110 11.95 -3.92 8.44
C GLU A 110 10.70 -3.14 8.06
N ILE A 111 10.47 -3.01 6.75
CA ILE A 111 9.28 -2.35 6.24
C ILE A 111 8.57 -3.28 5.25
N GLU A 112 7.28 -3.50 5.49
CA GLU A 112 6.42 -4.37 4.68
C GLU A 112 5.20 -3.58 4.22
N GLY A 113 5.05 -3.41 2.91
CA GLY A 113 3.80 -2.96 2.29
C GLY A 113 3.06 -4.15 1.70
N PHE A 114 1.79 -4.33 2.00
CA PHE A 114 0.97 -5.42 1.44
C PHE A 114 -0.46 -4.96 1.17
N VAL A 115 -1.12 -5.67 0.26
CA VAL A 115 -2.56 -5.51 0.01
C VAL A 115 -3.30 -6.67 0.68
N ASP A 116 -4.40 -6.33 1.32
CA ASP A 116 -5.33 -7.26 1.95
C ASP A 116 -6.73 -7.00 1.40
N VAL A 117 -7.51 -8.05 1.21
CA VAL A 117 -8.78 -7.99 0.51
C VAL A 117 -9.83 -8.69 1.36
N GLU A 118 -10.80 -7.92 1.80
CA GLU A 118 -11.93 -8.39 2.60
C GLU A 118 -13.22 -8.22 1.78
N GLU A 119 -14.12 -9.19 1.87
CA GLU A 119 -15.49 -8.99 1.39
C GLU A 119 -16.23 -8.14 2.43
N SER A 120 -16.73 -6.99 1.98
CA SER A 120 -17.64 -6.18 2.77
C SER A 120 -18.92 -6.97 3.02
N PRO A 121 -19.46 -6.97 4.25
CA PRO A 121 -20.77 -7.55 4.52
C PRO A 121 -21.91 -6.78 3.83
N PHE A 122 -21.62 -5.59 3.27
CA PHE A 122 -22.58 -4.76 2.56
C PHE A 122 -22.34 -4.84 1.05
N LYS A 123 -23.08 -5.74 0.37
CA LYS A 123 -23.24 -5.68 -1.10
C LYS A 123 -24.26 -4.59 -1.41
N ILE A 124 -23.86 -3.57 -2.15
CA ILE A 124 -24.79 -2.55 -2.64
C ILE A 124 -25.42 -3.13 -3.91
N GLU A 125 -26.62 -3.71 -3.78
CA GLU A 125 -27.43 -4.09 -4.94
C GLU A 125 -28.05 -2.81 -5.52
N ASP A 126 -27.83 -2.55 -6.82
CA ASP A 126 -28.54 -1.49 -7.54
C ASP A 126 -30.04 -1.82 -7.52
N PHE A 127 -30.86 -0.97 -6.90
CA PHE A 127 -32.32 -1.02 -6.98
C PHE A 127 -32.82 -0.34 -8.25
#